data_AF-A0A964QHH6-F1
#
_entry.id   AF-A0A964QHH6-F1
#
_cell.length_a   1.000
_cell.length_b   1.000
_cell.length_c   1.000
_cell.angle_alpha   90.00
_cell.angle_beta   90.00
_cell.angle_gamma   90.00
#
_symmetry.space_group_name_H-M   'P 1'
#
loop_
_entity.id
_entity.type
_entity.pdbx_description
1 polymer ?
#
loop_
_entity_poly.entity_id
_entity_poly.type
_entity_poly.pdbx_seq_one_letter_code
_entity_poly.pdbx_strand_id
1 'polypeptide(L)'
;MPRMHWERWRKGLHTQLIHERKKEDNYLLHLLSMDSILLRCIRVVTRIGVPNDERKKPQEVLVTLELFQSLKNIAQTDSVTDGIDYAKVTEEVLMLGKTERKTIERFAENIASVLLKKFKPEGGVCITVTKKPDLPLESASVTITRP
;
A
#
# COMPACT_ATOMS: atom_id res chain seq x y z
N MET A 1 -22.32 38.68 -23.68
CA MET A 1 -21.14 37.94 -23.17
C MET A 1 -21.19 37.91 -21.65
N PRO A 2 -21.33 36.75 -20.97
CA PRO A 2 -21.27 36.71 -19.50
C PRO A 2 -19.89 36.20 -19.03
N ARG A 3 -19.04 37.14 -18.56
CA ARG A 3 -17.87 36.86 -17.72
C ARG A 3 -18.32 36.87 -16.25
N MET A 4 -18.80 35.75 -15.69
CA MET A 4 -19.15 35.74 -14.25
C MET A 4 -19.27 34.37 -13.57
N HIS A 5 -18.59 33.33 -14.06
CA HIS A 5 -18.78 31.96 -13.51
C HIS A 5 -17.51 31.22 -13.05
N TRP A 6 -16.30 31.82 -13.07
CA TRP A 6 -15.06 31.08 -12.73
C TRP A 6 -14.52 31.33 -11.31
N GLU A 7 -14.88 32.42 -10.63
CA GLU A 7 -14.34 32.77 -9.31
C GLU A 7 -14.99 32.01 -8.14
N ARG A 8 -16.26 31.60 -8.27
CA ARG A 8 -16.96 30.77 -7.25
C ARG A 8 -16.44 29.33 -7.18
N TRP A 9 -15.90 28.78 -8.26
CA TRP A 9 -15.34 27.42 -8.29
C TRP A 9 -13.97 27.33 -7.63
N ARG A 10 -13.16 28.40 -7.71
CA ARG A 10 -11.82 28.45 -7.10
C ARG A 10 -11.85 28.44 -5.57
N LYS A 11 -12.79 29.17 -4.94
CA LYS A 11 -12.88 29.22 -3.47
C LYS A 11 -13.39 27.90 -2.86
N GLY A 12 -14.38 27.26 -3.49
CA GLY A 12 -14.91 25.97 -3.03
C GLY A 12 -13.87 24.84 -3.09
N LEU A 13 -13.14 24.74 -4.21
CA LEU A 13 -12.06 23.76 -4.38
C LEU A 13 -10.91 24.00 -3.39
N HIS A 14 -10.53 25.26 -3.15
CA HIS A 14 -9.44 25.58 -2.24
C HIS A 14 -9.77 25.21 -0.79
N THR A 15 -10.98 25.47 -0.32
CA THR A 15 -11.42 25.07 1.02
C THR A 15 -11.50 23.56 1.16
N GLN A 16 -12.03 22.84 0.16
CA GLN A 16 -12.13 21.38 0.20
C GLN A 16 -10.75 20.69 0.22
N LEU A 17 -9.82 21.15 -0.60
CA LEU A 17 -8.43 20.67 -0.63
C LEU A 17 -7.71 20.89 0.71
N ILE A 18 -7.97 22.01 1.40
CA ILE A 18 -7.39 22.27 2.73
C ILE A 18 -7.95 21.32 3.79
N HIS A 19 -9.24 20.98 3.73
CA HIS A 19 -9.85 20.04 4.67
C HIS A 19 -9.38 18.60 4.43
N GLU A 20 -9.29 18.18 3.17
CA GLU A 20 -8.78 16.84 2.79
C GLU A 20 -7.33 16.67 3.24
N ARG A 21 -6.46 17.66 2.99
CA ARG A 21 -5.07 17.65 3.43
C ARG A 21 -4.93 17.56 4.95
N LYS A 22 -5.69 18.36 5.70
CA LYS A 22 -5.69 18.29 7.18
C LYS A 22 -6.16 16.93 7.70
N LYS A 23 -7.11 16.30 7.02
CA LYS A 23 -7.60 14.97 7.39
C LYS A 23 -6.54 13.89 7.14
N GLU A 24 -5.84 13.95 6.00
CA GLU A 24 -4.71 13.08 5.70
C GLU A 24 -3.57 13.26 6.71
N ASP A 25 -3.18 14.50 7.00
CA ASP A 25 -2.12 14.81 7.97
C ASP A 25 -2.45 14.24 9.36
N ASN A 26 -3.69 14.41 9.83
CA ASN A 26 -4.13 13.87 11.11
C ASN A 26 -4.12 12.33 11.14
N TYR A 27 -4.51 11.69 10.03
CA TYR A 27 -4.47 10.24 9.92
C TYR A 27 -3.03 9.72 9.92
N LEU A 28 -2.12 10.36 9.19
CA LEU A 28 -0.70 10.00 9.20
C LEU A 28 -0.07 10.18 10.59
N LEU A 29 -0.41 11.25 11.30
CA LEU A 29 0.02 11.46 12.69
C LEU A 29 -0.51 10.36 13.62
N HIS A 30 -1.77 9.94 13.43
CA HIS A 30 -2.34 8.83 14.20
C HIS A 30 -1.63 7.50 13.90
N LEU A 31 -1.37 7.19 12.63
CA LEU A 31 -0.63 6.00 12.22
C LEU A 31 0.77 5.95 12.84
N LEU A 32 1.49 7.07 12.86
CA LEU A 32 2.82 7.16 13.48
C LEU A 32 2.81 6.86 14.99
N SER A 33 1.64 6.96 15.64
CA SER A 33 1.46 6.69 17.06
C SER A 33 0.90 5.29 17.37
N MET A 34 0.51 4.52 16.35
CA MET A 34 -0.14 3.23 16.54
C MET A 34 0.85 2.07 16.44
N ASP A 35 0.57 0.98 17.15
CA ASP A 35 1.34 -0.26 17.00
C ASP A 35 1.21 -0.80 15.56
N SER A 36 2.23 -1.52 15.10
CA SER A 36 2.24 -2.09 13.75
C SER A 36 3.00 -3.40 13.63
N ILE A 37 2.66 -4.17 12.60
CA ILE A 37 3.41 -5.35 12.16
C ILE A 37 4.10 -5.00 10.85
N LEU A 38 5.44 -4.97 10.88
CA LEU A 38 6.26 -4.65 9.71
C LEU A 38 6.89 -5.92 9.11
N LEU A 39 6.48 -6.24 7.89
CA LEU A 39 7.04 -7.31 7.06
C LEU A 39 7.95 -6.70 6.01
N ARG A 40 9.26 -6.98 6.09
CA ARG A 40 10.27 -6.38 5.20
C ARG A 40 10.69 -7.31 4.08
N CYS A 41 10.83 -6.75 2.87
CA CYS A 41 11.50 -7.39 1.73
C CYS A 41 10.99 -8.80 1.41
N ILE A 42 9.67 -8.99 1.42
CA ILE A 42 9.04 -10.22 0.91
C ILE A 42 9.43 -10.35 -0.57
N ARG A 43 10.17 -11.40 -0.90
CA ARG A 43 10.59 -11.69 -2.28
C ARG A 43 9.45 -12.32 -3.05
N VAL A 44 8.95 -11.60 -4.04
CA VAL A 44 7.85 -12.06 -4.90
C VAL A 44 8.36 -12.22 -6.32
N VAL A 45 8.31 -13.44 -6.85
CA VAL A 45 8.60 -13.70 -8.27
C VAL A 45 7.31 -13.48 -9.06
N THR A 46 7.32 -12.52 -9.99
CA THR A 46 6.14 -12.11 -10.74
C THR A 46 6.48 -11.72 -12.18
N ARG A 47 5.47 -11.67 -13.06
CA ARG A 47 5.57 -11.17 -14.43
C ARG A 47 5.04 -9.74 -14.45
N ILE A 48 5.95 -8.77 -14.37
CA ILE A 48 5.61 -7.35 -14.21
C ILE A 48 6.43 -6.45 -15.12
N GLY A 49 5.75 -5.57 -15.86
CA GLY A 49 6.43 -4.64 -16.76
C GLY A 49 5.51 -4.03 -17.82
N VAL A 50 5.82 -2.82 -18.29
CA VAL A 50 5.03 -2.18 -19.36
C VAL A 50 5.34 -2.79 -20.73
N PRO A 51 6.61 -3.00 -21.12
CA PRO A 51 6.95 -3.73 -22.34
C PRO A 51 6.50 -5.19 -22.25
N ASN A 52 6.03 -5.74 -23.38
CA ASN A 52 5.60 -7.15 -23.44
C ASN A 52 6.76 -8.11 -23.16
N ASP A 53 7.96 -7.79 -23.62
CA ASP A 53 9.15 -8.64 -23.44
C ASP A 53 9.57 -8.78 -21.98
N GLU A 54 9.36 -7.72 -21.20
CA GLU A 54 9.62 -7.71 -19.76
C GLU A 54 8.72 -8.71 -19.03
N ARG A 55 7.47 -8.90 -19.47
CA ARG A 55 6.51 -9.85 -18.86
C ARG A 55 6.74 -11.31 -19.29
N LYS A 56 7.51 -11.55 -20.37
CA LYS A 56 7.90 -12.91 -20.80
C LYS A 56 8.84 -13.60 -19.82
N LYS A 57 9.58 -12.85 -19.00
CA LYS A 57 10.49 -13.40 -17.98
C LYS A 57 9.97 -13.08 -16.58
N PRO A 58 9.87 -14.07 -15.68
CA PRO A 58 9.64 -13.80 -14.26
C PRO A 58 10.76 -12.94 -13.69
N GLN A 59 10.41 -11.99 -12.84
CA GLN A 59 11.32 -11.07 -12.17
C GLN A 59 11.01 -11.05 -10.67
N GLU A 60 12.04 -10.87 -9.86
CA GLU A 60 11.87 -10.63 -8.44
C GLU A 60 11.47 -9.17 -8.21
N VAL A 61 10.45 -8.97 -7.39
CA VAL A 61 10.13 -7.69 -6.76
C VAL A 61 10.14 -7.88 -5.25
N LEU A 62 10.49 -6.82 -4.53
CA LEU A 62 10.49 -6.81 -3.07
C LEU A 62 9.27 -6.05 -2.58
N VAL A 63 8.49 -6.69 -1.72
CA VAL A 63 7.34 -6.07 -1.05
C VAL A 63 7.68 -5.88 0.42
N THR A 64 7.66 -4.63 0.87
CA THR A 64 7.66 -4.29 2.30
C THR A 64 6.29 -3.76 2.64
N LEU A 65 5.67 -4.27 3.69
CA LEU A 65 4.35 -3.79 4.11
C LEU A 65 4.26 -3.69 5.63
N GLU A 66 3.42 -2.77 6.06
CA GLU A 66 3.12 -2.48 7.45
C GLU A 66 1.60 -2.52 7.65
N LEU A 67 1.17 -3.30 8.63
CA LEU A 67 -0.23 -3.39 9.06
C LEU A 67 -0.35 -2.66 10.39
N PHE A 68 -1.16 -1.61 10.44
CA PHE A 68 -1.33 -0.83 11.67
C PHE A 68 -2.48 -1.43 12.48
N GLN A 69 -2.16 -1.96 13.66
CA GLN A 69 -3.07 -2.76 14.48
C GLN A 69 -2.60 -2.73 15.93
N SER A 70 -3.50 -2.52 16.91
CA SER A 70 -3.09 -2.65 18.31
C SER A 70 -2.58 -4.07 18.62
N LEU A 71 -1.41 -4.15 19.25
CA LEU A 71 -0.77 -5.42 19.63
C LEU A 71 -1.02 -5.81 21.09
N LYS A 72 -1.81 -5.01 21.83
CA LYS A 72 -2.03 -5.20 23.26
C LYS A 72 -2.68 -6.54 23.60
N ASN A 73 -3.67 -6.97 22.81
CA ASN A 73 -4.42 -8.19 23.11
C ASN A 73 -3.55 -9.44 22.91
N ILE A 74 -2.96 -9.60 21.72
CA ILE A 74 -2.05 -10.72 21.43
C ILE A 74 -0.85 -10.74 22.37
N ALA A 75 -0.31 -9.59 22.79
CA ALA A 75 0.78 -9.53 23.76
C ALA A 75 0.37 -10.00 25.18
N GLN A 76 -0.92 -9.95 25.52
CA GLN A 76 -1.43 -10.44 26.81
C GLN A 76 -1.81 -11.92 26.75
N THR A 77 -2.34 -12.39 25.63
CA THR A 77 -2.89 -13.75 25.50
C THR A 77 -1.90 -14.75 24.91
N ASP A 78 -0.87 -14.28 24.21
CA ASP A 78 0.06 -15.08 23.41
C ASP A 78 -0.65 -15.98 22.37
N SER A 79 -1.86 -15.59 21.96
CA SER A 79 -2.64 -16.34 20.96
C SER A 79 -2.65 -15.63 19.62
N VAL A 80 -2.22 -16.33 18.57
CA VAL A 80 -2.26 -15.82 17.19
C VAL A 80 -3.67 -15.48 16.72
N THR A 81 -4.71 -16.06 17.33
CA THR A 81 -6.11 -15.75 17.01
C THR A 81 -6.51 -14.32 17.39
N ASP A 82 -5.76 -13.70 18.29
CA ASP A 82 -6.03 -12.38 18.84
C ASP A 82 -5.25 -11.27 18.10
N GLY A 83 -4.58 -11.63 17.00
CA GLY A 83 -3.84 -10.70 16.14
C GLY A 83 -3.93 -11.06 14.67
N ILE A 84 -3.07 -10.42 13.87
CA ILE A 84 -2.95 -10.69 12.44
C ILE A 84 -1.83 -11.71 12.22
N ASP A 85 -2.20 -12.86 11.67
CA ASP A 85 -1.27 -13.93 11.27
C ASP A 85 -0.44 -13.48 10.05
N TYR A 86 0.79 -13.04 10.31
CA TYR A 86 1.70 -12.54 9.28
C TYR A 86 2.19 -13.61 8.30
N ALA A 87 2.10 -14.90 8.65
CA ALA A 87 2.40 -15.99 7.73
C ALA A 87 1.33 -16.04 6.62
N LYS A 88 0.05 -15.95 7.00
CA LYS A 88 -1.07 -15.86 6.05
C LYS A 88 -1.03 -14.60 5.20
N VAL A 89 -0.64 -13.47 5.78
CA VAL A 89 -0.42 -12.22 5.02
C VAL A 89 0.65 -12.44 3.94
N THR A 90 1.76 -13.07 4.31
CA THR A 90 2.87 -13.34 3.38
C THR A 90 2.44 -14.27 2.25
N GLU A 91 1.71 -15.35 2.56
CA GLU A 91 1.13 -16.26 1.56
C GLU A 91 0.21 -15.52 0.58
N GLU A 92 -0.65 -14.63 1.07
CA GLU A 92 -1.55 -13.86 0.23
C GLU A 92 -0.78 -12.94 -0.75
N VAL A 93 0.27 -12.27 -0.27
CA VAL A 93 1.14 -11.43 -1.11
C VAL A 93 1.82 -12.26 -2.20
N LEU A 94 2.34 -13.45 -1.86
CA LEU A 94 2.96 -14.37 -2.81
C LEU A 94 1.95 -14.88 -3.85
N MET A 95 0.73 -15.21 -3.41
CA MET A 95 -0.36 -15.63 -4.29
C MET A 95 -0.75 -14.52 -5.27
N LEU A 96 -0.86 -13.28 -4.80
CA LEU A 96 -1.06 -12.13 -5.68
C LEU A 96 0.09 -11.96 -6.67
N GLY A 97 1.33 -12.32 -6.33
CA GLY A 97 2.47 -12.32 -7.24
C GLY A 97 2.27 -13.14 -8.53
N LYS A 98 1.41 -14.16 -8.52
CA LYS A 98 1.21 -15.09 -9.64
C LYS A 98 0.50 -14.47 -10.85
N THR A 99 -0.27 -13.39 -10.66
CA THR A 99 -1.04 -12.75 -11.74
C THR A 99 -0.17 -11.73 -12.48
N GLU A 100 -0.12 -11.80 -13.81
CA GLU A 100 0.60 -10.84 -14.65
C GLU A 100 0.03 -9.41 -14.50
N ARG A 101 0.92 -8.40 -14.57
CA ARG A 101 0.53 -6.98 -14.52
C ARG A 101 1.55 -6.07 -15.18
N LYS A 102 1.16 -4.82 -15.40
CA LYS A 102 2.03 -3.81 -16.03
C LYS A 102 2.86 -3.00 -15.03
N THR A 103 2.29 -2.67 -13.88
CA THR A 103 2.82 -1.61 -12.99
C THR A 103 2.93 -2.08 -11.54
N ILE A 104 3.91 -1.55 -10.82
CA ILE A 104 4.12 -1.83 -9.37
C ILE A 104 3.08 -1.11 -8.52
N GLU A 105 2.52 0.00 -9.01
CA GLU A 105 1.41 0.75 -8.43
C GLU A 105 0.16 -0.10 -8.34
N ARG A 106 -0.21 -0.77 -9.44
CA ARG A 106 -1.36 -1.70 -9.44
C ARG A 106 -1.08 -2.91 -8.56
N PHE A 107 0.18 -3.34 -8.45
CA PHE A 107 0.51 -4.42 -7.54
C PHE A 107 0.31 -4.00 -6.08
N ALA A 108 0.84 -2.84 -5.69
CA ALA A 108 0.67 -2.27 -4.37
C ALA A 108 -0.82 -2.10 -4.02
N GLU A 109 -1.63 -1.54 -4.93
CA GLU A 109 -3.07 -1.34 -4.72
C GLU A 109 -3.84 -2.65 -4.53
N ASN A 110 -3.50 -3.67 -5.32
CA ASN A 110 -4.11 -4.99 -5.20
C ASN A 110 -3.78 -5.64 -3.85
N ILE A 111 -2.52 -5.54 -3.40
CA ILE A 111 -2.12 -6.01 -2.07
C ILE A 111 -2.93 -5.25 -1.01
N ALA A 112 -2.98 -3.92 -1.06
CA ALA A 112 -3.71 -3.11 -0.09
C ALA A 112 -5.17 -3.53 0.03
N SER A 113 -5.85 -3.61 -1.11
CA SER A 113 -7.26 -3.96 -1.20
C SER A 113 -7.55 -5.34 -0.59
N VAL A 114 -6.68 -6.32 -0.85
CA VAL A 114 -6.85 -7.67 -0.34
C VAL A 114 -6.55 -7.73 1.15
N LEU A 115 -5.50 -7.06 1.63
CA LEU A 115 -5.14 -7.08 3.04
C LEU A 115 -6.18 -6.39 3.91
N LEU A 116 -6.68 -5.23 3.48
CA LEU A 116 -7.78 -4.52 4.14
C LEU A 116 -9.05 -5.38 4.22
N LYS A 117 -9.38 -6.09 3.13
CA LYS A 117 -10.57 -6.94 3.08
C LYS A 117 -10.45 -8.19 3.96
N LYS A 118 -9.30 -8.86 3.93
CA LYS A 118 -9.10 -10.16 4.58
C LYS A 118 -8.70 -10.05 6.04
N PHE A 119 -7.80 -9.13 6.38
CA PHE A 119 -7.18 -9.03 7.71
C PHE A 119 -7.68 -7.84 8.52
N LYS A 120 -8.30 -6.83 7.88
CA LYS A 120 -8.97 -5.70 8.52
C LYS A 120 -8.14 -5.03 9.64
N PRO A 121 -6.88 -4.64 9.37
CA PRO A 121 -6.08 -3.90 10.36
C PRO A 121 -6.81 -2.61 10.76
N GLU A 122 -6.80 -2.30 12.06
CA GLU A 122 -7.53 -1.16 12.64
C GLU A 122 -7.20 0.19 11.98
N GLY A 123 -5.93 0.42 11.67
CA GLY A 123 -5.47 1.68 11.10
C GLY A 123 -5.25 1.63 9.60
N GLY A 124 -5.29 0.45 9.00
CA GLY A 124 -5.01 0.25 7.58
C GLY A 124 -3.60 -0.30 7.30
N VAL A 125 -3.09 -0.02 6.11
CA VAL A 125 -1.84 -0.59 5.59
C VAL A 125 -0.96 0.44 4.90
N CYS A 126 0.36 0.28 5.04
CA CYS A 126 1.37 0.94 4.21
C CYS A 126 2.11 -0.13 3.40
N ILE A 127 2.25 0.05 2.09
CA ILE A 127 2.85 -0.94 1.20
C ILE A 127 3.85 -0.26 0.31
N THR A 128 5.07 -0.79 0.31
CA THR A 128 6.14 -0.43 -0.60
C THR A 128 6.47 -1.60 -1.52
N VAL A 129 6.39 -1.37 -2.83
CA VAL A 129 6.81 -2.35 -3.84
C VAL A 129 8.04 -1.81 -4.54
N THR A 130 9.14 -2.55 -4.47
CA THR A 130 10.44 -2.20 -5.06
C THR A 130 10.79 -3.19 -6.16
N LYS A 131 11.28 -2.67 -7.28
CA LYS A 131 11.69 -3.46 -8.45
C LYS A 131 13.04 -2.96 -8.96
N LYS A 132 13.85 -3.86 -9.53
CA LYS A 132 14.99 -3.52 -10.40
C LYS A 132 14.52 -3.41 -11.86
N PRO A 133 14.30 -2.21 -12.43
CA PRO A 133 14.00 -2.06 -13.85
C PRO A 133 15.28 -2.16 -14.70
N ASP A 134 15.09 -2.33 -16.01
CA ASP A 134 16.15 -2.23 -17.02
C ASP A 134 16.46 -0.75 -17.34
N LEU A 135 16.96 -0.04 -16.33
CA LEU A 135 17.32 1.38 -16.36
C LEU A 135 18.63 1.58 -15.56
N PRO A 136 19.38 2.68 -15.77
CA PRO A 136 20.64 2.98 -15.07
C PRO A 136 20.39 3.48 -13.63
N LEU A 137 19.62 2.74 -12.84
CA LEU A 137 19.27 3.03 -11.45
C LEU A 137 19.30 1.74 -10.63
N GLU A 138 19.52 1.80 -9.31
CA GLU A 138 19.58 0.60 -8.47
C GLU A 138 18.21 -0.08 -8.32
N SER A 139 17.18 0.68 -7.97
CA SER A 139 15.81 0.19 -7.90
C SER A 139 14.80 1.33 -7.98
N ALA A 140 13.56 1.00 -8.33
CA ALA A 140 12.42 1.92 -8.31
C ALA A 140 11.38 1.37 -7.33
N SER A 141 10.85 2.25 -6.48
CA SER A 141 9.89 1.89 -5.44
C SER A 141 8.66 2.78 -5.49
N VAL A 142 7.49 2.19 -5.22
CA VAL A 142 6.26 2.93 -4.96
C VAL A 142 5.77 2.59 -3.57
N THR A 143 5.38 3.62 -2.81
CA THR A 143 4.81 3.47 -1.47
C THR A 143 3.41 4.07 -1.44
N ILE A 144 2.44 3.30 -0.93
CA ILE A 144 1.07 3.75 -0.75
C ILE A 144 0.61 3.47 0.67
N THR A 145 -0.26 4.33 1.19
CA THR A 145 -0.98 4.13 2.45
C THR A 145 -2.48 4.08 2.16
N ARG A 146 -3.17 3.08 2.71
CA ARG A 146 -4.62 2.91 2.57
C ARG A 146 -5.24 2.64 3.94
N PRO A 147 -6.26 3.41 4.35
CA PRO A 147 -7.01 3.14 5.58
C PRO A 147 -7.89 1.91 5.46
#